data_AF-A0A6P7GVC3-F1
#
_entry.id   AF-A0A6P7GVC3-F1
#
_cell.length_a   1.000
_cell.length_b   1.000
_cell.length_c   1.000
_cell.angle_alpha   90.00
_cell.angle_beta   90.00
_cell.angle_gamma   90.00
#
_symmetry.space_group_name_H-M   'P 1'
#
loop_
_entity.id
_entity.type
_entity.pdbx_description
1 polymer ?
#
loop_
_entity_poly.entity_id
_entity_poly.type
_entity_poly.pdbx_seq_one_letter_code
_entity_poly.pdbx_strand_id
1 'polypeptide(L)'
;ARLLWEYDQEKSSHLPQFFDKALKLLNLKQVAFEIENSVMSKVSCTACKAGAGLLQHYTRIGKSEKEIKKTIYQFCVNLKLQSPRVCEGITELFAGEVIYVLSKVKIGK
;
A
#
# COMPACT_ATOMS: atom_id res chain seq x y z
N ALA A 1 0.10 -4.17 -22.47
CA ALA A 1 1.18 -4.41 -21.48
C ALA A 1 2.44 -4.93 -22.18
N ARG A 2 3.14 -4.07 -22.93
CA ARG A 2 4.36 -4.42 -23.68
C ARG A 2 5.47 -3.36 -23.60
N LEU A 3 5.33 -2.36 -22.71
CA LEU A 3 6.22 -1.19 -22.66
C LEU A 3 6.94 -1.01 -21.31
N LEU A 4 6.99 -2.04 -20.46
CA LEU A 4 7.72 -2.00 -19.18
C LEU A 4 8.81 -3.08 -19.05
N TRP A 5 9.07 -3.83 -20.12
CA TRP A 5 10.10 -4.88 -20.18
C TRP A 5 11.34 -4.46 -20.98
N GLU A 6 11.54 -3.16 -21.15
CA GLU A 6 12.73 -2.59 -21.83
C GLU A 6 13.60 -1.74 -20.89
N TYR A 7 13.30 -1.74 -19.59
CA TYR A 7 14.11 -1.08 -18.56
C TYR A 7 14.63 -2.10 -17.56
N ASP A 8 15.58 -2.93 -18.01
CA ASP A 8 16.85 -3.21 -17.32
C ASP A 8 17.56 -4.38 -18.04
N GLN A 9 18.23 -4.07 -19.15
CA GLN A 9 19.23 -4.97 -19.72
C GLN A 9 20.56 -4.23 -19.89
N GLU A 10 20.97 -3.41 -18.90
CA GLU A 10 22.32 -2.83 -18.92
C GLU A 10 22.79 -2.39 -17.52
N LYS A 11 22.81 -3.30 -16.55
CA LYS A 11 23.69 -3.16 -15.38
C LYS A 11 24.09 -4.51 -14.79
N SER A 12 25.14 -5.09 -15.38
CA SER A 12 25.96 -6.11 -14.73
C SER A 12 26.68 -5.50 -13.52
N SER A 13 25.98 -5.40 -12.40
CA SER A 13 26.60 -5.25 -11.08
C SER A 13 26.44 -6.59 -10.37
N HIS A 14 27.56 -7.26 -10.17
CA HIS A 14 27.71 -8.56 -9.53
C HIS A 14 26.83 -8.67 -8.28
N LEU A 15 25.67 -9.31 -8.40
CA LEU A 15 24.85 -9.64 -7.23
C LEU A 15 25.63 -10.71 -6.45
N PRO A 16 25.96 -10.49 -5.17
CA PRO A 16 26.73 -11.46 -4.41
C PRO A 16 26.02 -12.81 -4.34
N GLN A 17 26.77 -13.91 -4.37
CA GLN A 17 26.22 -15.28 -4.36
C GLN A 17 25.32 -15.59 -3.14
N PHE A 18 25.40 -14.79 -2.07
CA PHE A 18 24.50 -14.92 -0.91
C PHE A 18 23.08 -14.43 -1.19
N PHE A 19 22.88 -13.49 -2.14
CA PHE A 19 21.56 -12.98 -2.51
C PHE A 19 20.71 -14.02 -3.22
N ASP A 20 21.30 -14.80 -4.14
CA ASP A 20 20.59 -15.89 -4.82
C ASP A 20 20.11 -16.95 -3.85
N LYS A 21 20.92 -17.24 -2.82
CA LYS A 21 20.53 -18.16 -1.73
C LYS A 21 19.40 -17.57 -0.88
N ALA A 22 19.47 -16.29 -0.53
CA ALA A 22 18.41 -15.61 0.22
C ALA A 22 17.08 -15.55 -0.56
N LEU A 23 17.13 -15.25 -1.86
CA LEU A 23 15.95 -15.24 -2.75
C LEU A 23 15.28 -16.61 -2.85
N LYS A 24 16.09 -17.68 -2.86
CA LYS A 24 15.61 -19.06 -2.89
C LYS A 24 15.06 -19.50 -1.53
N LEU A 25 15.69 -19.11 -0.42
CA LEU A 25 15.21 -19.38 0.95
C LEU A 25 13.86 -18.71 1.22
N LEU A 26 13.69 -17.48 0.74
CA LEU A 26 12.45 -16.72 0.89
C LEU A 26 11.39 -17.07 -0.17
N ASN A 27 11.68 -18.02 -1.07
CA ASN A 27 10.80 -18.41 -2.18
C ASN A 27 10.22 -17.21 -2.97
N LEU A 28 11.01 -16.15 -3.15
CA LEU A 28 10.51 -14.86 -3.65
C LEU A 28 9.87 -14.95 -5.06
N LYS A 29 10.29 -15.93 -5.88
CA LYS A 29 9.66 -16.22 -7.18
C LYS A 29 8.23 -16.75 -7.04
N GLN A 30 7.99 -17.63 -6.07
CA GLN A 30 6.67 -18.17 -5.79
C GLN A 30 5.77 -17.10 -5.18
N VAL A 31 6.29 -16.31 -4.23
CA VAL A 31 5.55 -15.19 -3.63
C VAL A 31 5.12 -14.18 -4.69
N ALA A 32 6.02 -13.82 -5.63
CA ALA A 32 5.67 -12.93 -6.73
C ALA A 32 4.57 -13.53 -7.63
N PHE A 33 4.69 -14.81 -8.00
CA PHE A 33 3.68 -15.50 -8.81
C PHE A 33 2.32 -15.60 -8.09
N GLU A 34 2.30 -15.90 -6.80
CA GLU A 34 1.10 -15.95 -5.98
C GLU A 34 0.47 -14.56 -5.84
N ILE A 35 1.26 -13.50 -5.68
CA ILE A 35 0.74 -12.13 -5.65
C ILE A 35 0.10 -11.75 -6.99
N GLU A 36 0.72 -12.12 -8.12
CA GLU A 36 0.19 -11.82 -9.45
C GLU A 36 -1.06 -12.62 -9.80
N ASN A 37 -1.16 -13.87 -9.34
CA ASN A 37 -2.25 -14.77 -9.75
C ASN A 37 -3.34 -14.93 -8.71
N SER A 38 -3.08 -14.58 -7.45
CA SER A 38 -4.09 -14.63 -6.39
C SER A 38 -5.13 -13.52 -6.57
N VAL A 39 -6.39 -13.94 -6.67
CA VAL A 39 -7.55 -13.03 -6.64
C VAL A 39 -7.54 -12.20 -5.36
N MET A 40 -7.19 -12.80 -4.21
CA MET A 40 -7.12 -12.09 -2.93
C MET A 40 -6.04 -11.00 -2.96
N SER A 41 -4.88 -11.27 -3.55
CA SER A 41 -3.81 -10.28 -3.72
C SER A 41 -4.21 -9.14 -4.66
N LYS A 42 -4.91 -9.43 -5.77
CA LYS A 42 -5.44 -8.41 -6.69
C LYS A 42 -6.48 -7.52 -6.01
N VAL A 43 -7.41 -8.10 -5.27
CA VAL A 43 -8.46 -7.37 -4.54
C VAL A 43 -7.82 -6.50 -3.46
N SER A 44 -6.88 -7.04 -2.69
CA SER A 44 -6.16 -6.30 -1.65
C SER A 44 -5.36 -5.13 -2.23
N CYS A 45 -4.66 -5.34 -3.35
CA CYS A 45 -3.91 -4.29 -4.04
C CYS A 45 -4.85 -3.18 -4.58
N THR A 46 -6.01 -3.55 -5.11
CA THR A 46 -7.03 -2.61 -5.59
C THR A 46 -7.60 -1.79 -4.43
N ALA A 47 -7.95 -2.44 -3.33
CA ALA A 47 -8.46 -1.79 -2.13
C ALA A 47 -7.44 -0.81 -1.53
N CYS A 48 -6.16 -1.22 -1.45
CA CYS A 48 -5.08 -0.36 -0.98
C CYS A 48 -4.91 0.89 -1.86
N LYS A 49 -4.84 0.72 -3.19
CA LYS A 49 -4.73 1.85 -4.13
C LYS A 49 -5.93 2.80 -4.02
N ALA A 50 -7.13 2.26 -3.94
CA ALA A 50 -8.36 3.05 -3.81
C ALA A 50 -8.38 3.81 -2.48
N GLY A 51 -8.08 3.15 -1.37
CA GLY A 51 -8.06 3.75 -0.03
C GLY A 51 -7.00 4.85 0.09
N ALA A 52 -5.76 4.57 -0.32
CA ALA A 52 -4.67 5.54 -0.29
C ALA A 52 -4.93 6.74 -1.22
N GLY A 53 -5.46 6.49 -2.42
CA GLY A 53 -5.83 7.54 -3.36
C GLY A 53 -6.95 8.45 -2.84
N LEU A 54 -7.97 7.88 -2.20
CA LEU A 54 -9.08 8.64 -1.60
C LEU A 54 -8.60 9.52 -0.45
N LEU A 55 -7.80 8.98 0.48
CA LEU A 55 -7.26 9.74 1.60
C LEU A 55 -6.32 10.86 1.13
N GLN A 56 -5.52 10.61 0.09
CA GLN A 56 -4.70 11.63 -0.54
C GLN A 56 -5.55 12.73 -1.18
N HIS A 57 -6.64 12.38 -1.86
CA HIS A 57 -7.58 13.35 -2.42
C HIS A 57 -8.16 14.25 -1.32
N TYR A 58 -8.62 13.66 -0.21
CA TYR A 58 -9.17 14.42 0.92
C TYR A 58 -8.15 15.37 1.54
N THR A 59 -6.91 14.92 1.68
CA THR A 59 -5.81 15.76 2.16
C THR A 59 -5.56 16.94 1.20
N ARG A 60 -5.59 16.71 -0.12
CA ARG A 60 -5.35 17.76 -1.13
C ARG A 60 -6.44 18.80 -1.23
N ILE A 61 -7.70 18.41 -1.06
CA ILE A 61 -8.84 19.35 -1.08
C ILE A 61 -9.00 20.09 0.26
N GLY A 62 -8.07 19.91 1.21
CA GLY A 62 -8.06 20.63 2.48
C GLY A 62 -9.12 20.17 3.48
N LYS A 63 -9.53 18.90 3.43
CA LYS A 63 -10.39 18.32 4.48
C LYS A 63 -9.71 18.45 5.84
N SER A 64 -10.49 18.74 6.88
CA SER A 64 -9.96 18.82 8.24
C SER A 64 -9.53 17.43 8.74
N GLU A 65 -8.55 17.39 9.65
CA GLU A 65 -8.12 16.15 10.29
C GLU A 65 -9.29 15.36 10.89
N LYS A 66 -10.24 16.05 11.52
CA LYS A 66 -11.44 15.44 12.10
C LYS A 66 -12.31 14.73 11.05
N GLU A 67 -12.48 15.32 9.88
CA GLU A 67 -13.22 14.70 8.78
C GLU A 67 -12.48 13.48 8.21
N ILE A 68 -11.15 13.57 8.10
CA ILE A 68 -10.31 12.48 7.61
C ILE A 68 -10.32 11.32 8.63
N LYS A 69 -10.16 11.59 9.92
CA LYS A 69 -10.29 10.61 11.00
C LYS A 69 -11.64 9.90 10.95
N LYS A 70 -12.74 10.65 10.88
CA LYS A 70 -14.09 10.08 10.73
C LYS A 70 -14.19 9.15 9.52
N THR A 71 -13.62 9.56 8.40
CA THR A 71 -13.58 8.74 7.17
C THR A 71 -12.80 7.45 7.38
N ILE A 72 -11.58 7.51 7.94
CA ILE A 72 -10.73 6.34 8.20
C ILE A 72 -11.44 5.35 9.13
N TYR A 73 -12.02 5.86 10.22
CA TYR A 73 -12.81 5.06 11.16
C TYR A 73 -13.98 4.35 10.47
N GLN A 74 -14.77 5.10 9.69
CA GLN A 74 -15.92 4.54 8.97
C GLN A 74 -15.50 3.46 7.98
N PHE A 75 -14.39 3.66 7.24
CA PHE A 75 -13.87 2.61 6.37
C PHE A 75 -13.46 1.36 7.13
N CYS A 76 -12.73 1.52 8.23
CA CYS A 76 -12.26 0.40 9.04
C CYS A 76 -13.44 -0.45 9.57
N VAL A 77 -14.49 0.19 10.10
CA VAL A 77 -15.66 -0.49 10.66
C VAL A 77 -16.56 -1.06 9.56
N ASN A 78 -16.89 -0.29 8.53
CA ASN A 78 -17.84 -0.71 7.49
C ASN A 78 -17.29 -1.85 6.63
N LEU A 79 -15.96 -1.86 6.40
CA LEU A 79 -15.28 -2.95 5.71
C LEU A 79 -14.94 -4.12 6.64
N LYS A 80 -15.33 -4.05 7.92
CA LYS A 80 -15.08 -5.07 8.94
C LYS A 80 -13.61 -5.48 9.04
N LEU A 81 -12.70 -4.51 8.92
CA LEU A 81 -11.25 -4.79 9.00
C LEU A 81 -10.85 -5.18 10.42
N GLN A 82 -11.40 -4.50 11.43
CA GLN A 82 -11.15 -4.71 12.85
C GLN A 82 -12.39 -4.36 13.68
N SER A 83 -12.34 -4.62 14.99
CA SER A 83 -13.38 -4.18 15.92
C SER A 83 -13.48 -2.65 15.99
N PRO A 84 -14.66 -2.07 16.30
CA PRO A 84 -14.82 -0.62 16.40
C PRO A 84 -13.81 0.05 17.34
N ARG A 85 -13.51 -0.59 18.48
CA ARG A 85 -12.53 -0.10 19.47
C ARG A 85 -11.12 -0.03 18.90
N VAL A 86 -10.72 -1.01 18.10
CA VAL A 86 -9.40 -1.02 17.44
C VAL A 86 -9.35 0.03 16.34
N CYS A 87 -10.42 0.16 15.54
CA CYS A 87 -10.52 1.18 14.50
C CYS A 87 -10.42 2.61 15.07
N GLU A 88 -11.10 2.88 16.19
CA GLU A 88 -11.00 4.15 16.92
C GLU A 88 -9.57 4.41 17.39
N GLY A 89 -8.96 3.45 18.10
CA GLY A 89 -7.60 3.61 18.63
C GLY A 89 -6.54 3.84 17.53
N ILE A 90 -6.58 3.06 16.45
CA ILE A 90 -5.64 3.24 15.33
C ILE A 90 -5.87 4.60 14.65
N THR A 91 -7.13 4.99 14.45
CA THR A 91 -7.45 6.27 13.82
C THR A 91 -6.96 7.45 14.65
N GLU A 92 -7.15 7.43 15.96
CA GLU A 92 -6.72 8.53 16.81
C GLU A 92 -5.20 8.62 16.96
N LEU A 93 -4.51 7.48 16.99
CA LEU A 93 -3.07 7.42 17.17
C LEU A 93 -2.27 7.69 15.89
N PHE A 94 -2.78 7.37 14.71
CA PHE A 94 -1.99 7.36 13.48
C PHE A 94 -2.51 8.28 12.35
N ALA A 95 -3.71 8.85 12.45
CA ALA A 95 -4.25 9.64 11.36
C ALA A 95 -3.41 10.89 11.06
N GLY A 96 -2.79 11.51 12.07
CA GLY A 96 -1.95 12.68 11.89
C GLY A 96 -0.73 12.40 11.01
N GLU A 97 -0.06 11.27 11.27
CA GLU A 97 1.10 10.78 10.53
C GLU A 97 0.71 10.41 9.10
N VAL A 98 -0.44 9.75 8.92
CA VAL A 98 -0.96 9.42 7.59
C VAL A 98 -1.25 10.68 6.79
N ILE A 99 -1.93 11.68 7.38
CA ILE A 99 -2.21 12.96 6.72
C ILE A 99 -0.90 13.67 6.36
N TYR A 100 0.05 13.72 7.29
CA TYR A 100 1.36 14.32 7.05
C TYR A 100 2.04 13.66 5.85
N VAL A 101 2.19 12.33 5.85
CA VAL A 101 2.83 11.60 4.75
C VAL A 101 2.10 11.86 3.43
N LEU A 102 0.78 11.70 3.41
CA LEU A 102 -0.04 11.88 2.20
C LEU A 102 -0.02 13.30 1.64
N SER A 103 0.27 14.31 2.47
CA SER A 103 0.49 15.70 2.05
C SER A 103 1.83 15.91 1.35
N LYS A 104 2.82 15.04 1.59
CA LYS A 104 4.19 15.16 1.07
C LYS A 104 4.48 14.24 -0.10
N VAL A 105 3.71 13.16 -0.26
CA VAL A 105 3.91 12.19 -1.34
C VAL A 105 2.87 12.33 -2.45
N LYS A 106 3.16 11.81 -3.63
CA LYS A 106 2.19 11.60 -4.71
C LYS A 106 1.98 10.10 -4.87
N ILE A 107 0.77 9.60 -4.60
CA ILE A 107 0.42 8.18 -4.76
C ILE A 107 -0.29 8.02 -6.10
N GLY A 108 0.24 7.14 -6.95
CA GLY A 108 -0.15 7.05 -8.36
C GLY A 108 0.69 7.96 -9.26
N LYS A 109 0.73 7.63 -10.56
CA LYS A 109 1.33 8.51 -11.57
C LYS A 109 0.49 9.77 -11.74
#